data_AF-A0A5B0CRJ3-F1
#
_entry.id   AF-A0A5B0CRJ3-F1
#
_cell.length_a   1.000
_cell.length_b   1.000
_cell.length_c   1.000
_cell.angle_alpha   90.00
_cell.angle_beta   90.00
_cell.angle_gamma   90.00
#
_symmetry.space_group_name_H-M   'P 1'
#
loop_
_entity.id
_entity.type
_entity.pdbx_description
1 polymer ?
#
loop_
_entity_poly.entity_id
_entity_poly.type
_entity_poly.pdbx_seq_one_letter_code
_entity_poly.pdbx_strand_id
1 'polypeptide(L)'
;MTEASIDKTRRRLCSLFDLYDFKYQYSFFFPDGIEPEHFLNQAAKIKRFLRRKYKQPILLKVNLSAKRGLHAYITMYAEQQLEDYKKFMELRFPGEARSRALTPEKIESTISAIMNQKPHNLSGYFKKDKVNRFTMLNSI
;
A
#
# COMPACT_ATOMS: atom_id res chain seq x y z
N MET A 1 -10.16 -3.88 29.09
CA MET A 1 -8.94 -3.42 28.43
C MET A 1 -9.29 -2.93 27.03
N THR A 2 -9.13 -1.63 26.77
CA THR A 2 -9.48 -0.99 25.50
C THR A 2 -8.35 -1.24 24.51
N GLU A 3 -8.61 -1.97 23.42
CA GLU A 3 -7.62 -2.22 22.38
C GLU A 3 -7.13 -0.90 21.77
N ALA A 4 -5.81 -0.69 21.67
CA ALA A 4 -5.28 0.49 21.01
C ALA A 4 -5.64 0.46 19.51
N SER A 5 -6.03 1.60 18.95
CA SER A 5 -6.45 1.74 17.53
C SER A 5 -5.43 1.15 16.53
N ILE A 6 -4.15 1.16 16.91
CA ILE A 6 -3.05 0.62 16.13
C ILE A 6 -3.05 -0.91 16.07
N ASP A 7 -3.39 -1.59 17.16
CA ASP A 7 -3.44 -3.05 17.25
C ASP A 7 -4.62 -3.59 16.45
N LYS A 8 -5.76 -2.90 16.50
CA LYS A 8 -6.91 -3.18 15.63
C LYS A 8 -6.54 -3.06 14.16
N THR A 9 -5.74 -2.05 13.81
CA THR A 9 -5.28 -1.83 12.43
C THR A 9 -4.33 -2.94 11.98
N ARG A 10 -3.40 -3.38 12.84
CA ARG A 10 -2.50 -4.51 12.57
C ARG A 10 -3.26 -5.81 12.38
N ARG A 11 -4.17 -6.15 13.29
CA ARG A 11 -4.99 -7.37 13.22
C ARG A 11 -5.79 -7.41 11.92
N ARG A 12 -6.46 -6.30 11.57
CA ARG A 12 -7.22 -6.20 10.32
C ARG A 12 -6.35 -6.34 9.07
N LEU A 13 -5.13 -5.83 9.10
CA LEU A 13 -4.22 -5.96 7.97
C LEU A 13 -3.72 -7.40 7.84
N CYS A 14 -3.35 -8.05 8.94
CA CYS A 14 -2.90 -9.45 8.93
C CYS A 14 -4.02 -10.41 8.51
N SER A 15 -5.24 -10.21 9.00
CA SER A 15 -6.39 -11.04 8.60
C SER A 15 -6.69 -10.98 7.10
N LEU A 16 -6.26 -9.93 6.39
CA LEU A 16 -6.37 -9.86 4.93
C LEU A 16 -5.35 -10.76 4.23
N PHE A 17 -4.18 -10.98 4.81
CA PHE A 17 -3.22 -11.97 4.30
C PHE A 17 -3.67 -13.41 4.56
N ASP A 18 -4.50 -13.63 5.58
CA ASP A 18 -5.12 -14.94 5.83
C ASP A 18 -6.31 -15.19 4.89
N LEU A 19 -7.05 -14.14 4.51
CA LEU A 19 -8.26 -14.23 3.69
C LEU A 19 -7.99 -14.28 2.18
N TYR A 20 -6.89 -13.71 1.72
CA TYR A 20 -6.54 -13.60 0.30
C TYR A 20 -5.18 -14.23 0.02
N ASP A 21 -5.08 -14.96 -1.10
CA ASP A 21 -3.86 -15.65 -1.52
C ASP A 21 -2.96 -14.72 -2.35
N PHE A 22 -2.39 -13.70 -1.70
CA PHE A 22 -1.58 -12.69 -2.37
C PHE A 22 -0.26 -13.26 -2.91
N LYS A 23 -0.16 -13.39 -4.24
CA LYS A 23 1.03 -13.92 -4.94
C LYS A 23 1.94 -12.85 -5.51
N TYR A 24 1.47 -11.61 -5.58
CA TYR A 24 2.21 -10.52 -6.21
C TYR A 24 2.23 -9.29 -5.33
N GLN A 25 3.39 -8.63 -5.28
CA GLN A 25 3.56 -7.33 -4.66
C GLN A 25 3.97 -6.31 -5.72
N TYR A 26 3.31 -5.16 -5.67
CA TYR A 26 3.62 -4.00 -6.48
C TYR A 26 4.00 -2.84 -5.58
N SER A 27 4.84 -1.94 -6.07
CA SER A 27 5.17 -0.70 -5.38
C SER A 27 5.21 0.44 -6.38
N PHE A 28 4.81 1.63 -5.93
CA PHE A 28 4.86 2.86 -6.70
C PHE A 28 5.51 3.94 -5.84
N PHE A 29 6.64 4.44 -6.33
CA PHE A 29 7.43 5.48 -5.69
C PHE A 29 7.20 6.78 -6.44
N PHE A 30 6.76 7.81 -5.73
CA PHE A 30 6.61 9.14 -6.29
C PHE A 30 7.98 9.82 -6.42
N PRO A 31 8.11 10.86 -7.27
CA PRO A 31 9.30 11.67 -7.32
C PRO A 31 9.67 12.24 -5.95
N ASP A 32 10.96 12.42 -5.72
CA ASP A 32 11.47 13.07 -4.51
C ASP A 32 10.88 14.49 -4.40
N GLY A 33 10.57 14.91 -3.18
CA GLY A 33 9.99 16.23 -2.92
C GLY A 33 8.49 16.38 -3.24
N ILE A 34 7.78 15.28 -3.53
CA ILE A 34 6.32 15.35 -3.66
C ILE A 34 5.67 15.88 -2.37
N GLU A 35 4.87 16.94 -2.49
CA GLU A 35 4.13 17.49 -1.36
C GLU A 35 3.12 16.46 -0.81
N PRO A 36 2.94 16.35 0.52
CA PRO A 36 2.05 15.35 1.12
C PRO A 36 0.61 15.44 0.60
N GLU A 37 0.10 16.64 0.34
CA GLU A 37 -1.23 16.82 -0.25
C GLU A 37 -1.30 16.31 -1.69
N HIS A 38 -0.27 16.60 -2.50
CA HIS A 38 -0.19 16.13 -3.87
C HIS A 38 -0.11 14.59 -3.92
N PHE A 39 0.65 13.98 -2.99
CA PHE A 39 0.69 12.52 -2.83
C PHE A 39 -0.72 11.95 -2.60
N LEU A 40 -1.50 12.52 -1.67
CA LEU A 40 -2.85 12.00 -1.37
C LEU A 40 -3.78 12.11 -2.58
N ASN A 41 -3.70 13.22 -3.32
CA ASN A 41 -4.47 13.42 -4.55
C ASN A 41 -4.11 12.37 -5.62
N GLN A 42 -2.82 12.11 -5.81
CA GLN A 42 -2.36 11.09 -6.76
C GLN A 42 -2.71 9.67 -6.29
N ALA A 43 -2.57 9.37 -4.99
CA ALA A 43 -2.98 8.09 -4.41
C ALA A 43 -4.47 7.81 -4.61
N ALA A 44 -5.33 8.83 -4.51
CA ALA A 44 -6.75 8.71 -4.82
C ALA A 44 -7.01 8.40 -6.31
N LYS A 45 -6.28 9.04 -7.22
CA LYS A 45 -6.37 8.74 -8.67
C LYS A 45 -5.89 7.32 -8.99
N ILE A 46 -4.78 6.88 -8.39
CA ILE A 46 -4.27 5.50 -8.52
C ILE A 46 -5.32 4.50 -8.04
N LYS A 47 -5.90 4.69 -6.85
CA LYS A 47 -6.99 3.83 -6.34
C LYS A 47 -8.14 3.73 -7.34
N ARG A 48 -8.60 4.86 -7.88
CA ARG A 48 -9.69 4.91 -8.86
C ARG A 48 -9.33 4.18 -10.16
N PHE A 49 -8.10 4.35 -10.62
CA PHE A 49 -7.59 3.65 -11.81
C PHE A 49 -7.57 2.13 -11.60
N LEU A 50 -6.95 1.66 -10.51
CA LEU A 50 -6.83 0.23 -10.21
C LEU A 50 -8.20 -0.45 -10.10
N ARG A 51 -9.13 0.16 -9.35
CA ARG A 51 -10.51 -0.32 -9.20
C ARG A 51 -11.25 -0.49 -10.54
N ARG A 52 -10.94 0.35 -11.52
CA ARG A 52 -11.57 0.28 -12.85
C ARG A 52 -10.89 -0.74 -13.76
N LYS A 53 -9.56 -0.77 -13.74
CA LYS A 53 -8.74 -1.57 -14.66
C LYS A 53 -8.72 -3.04 -14.30
N TYR A 54 -8.64 -3.35 -13.00
CA TYR A 54 -8.53 -4.72 -12.52
C TYR A 54 -9.80 -5.09 -11.76
N LYS A 55 -10.32 -6.30 -12.00
CA LYS A 55 -11.54 -6.81 -11.37
C LYS A 55 -11.28 -7.67 -10.13
N GLN A 56 -10.04 -8.11 -9.96
CA GLN A 56 -9.61 -8.86 -8.78
C GLN A 56 -9.44 -7.97 -7.54
N PRO A 57 -9.44 -8.58 -6.34
CA PRO A 57 -9.09 -7.92 -5.09
C PRO A 57 -7.66 -7.35 -5.11
N ILE A 58 -7.50 -6.12 -4.63
CA ILE A 58 -6.19 -5.48 -4.47
C ILE A 58 -6.10 -4.83 -3.09
N LEU A 59 -5.16 -5.28 -2.27
CA LEU A 59 -4.80 -4.60 -1.02
C LEU A 59 -3.82 -3.46 -1.34
N LEU A 60 -4.24 -2.22 -1.18
CA LEU A 60 -3.38 -1.05 -1.33
C LEU A 60 -3.01 -0.48 0.04
N LYS A 61 -1.71 -0.26 0.27
CA LYS A 61 -1.15 0.28 1.50
C LYS A 61 -0.34 1.55 1.22
N VAL A 62 -0.54 2.58 2.04
CA VAL A 62 0.29 3.78 2.09
C VAL A 62 1.38 3.57 3.13
N ASN A 63 2.63 3.75 2.73
CA ASN A 63 3.80 3.58 3.59
C ASN A 63 4.63 4.86 3.60
N LEU A 64 5.42 5.02 4.66
CA LEU A 64 6.51 6.00 4.70
C LEU A 64 7.83 5.25 4.72
N SER A 65 8.86 5.84 4.13
CA SER A 65 10.23 5.38 4.16
C SER A 65 11.11 6.54 4.60
N ALA A 66 12.09 6.25 5.47
CA ALA A 66 13.06 7.23 5.94
C ALA A 66 14.44 7.07 5.28
N LYS A 67 14.60 6.14 4.32
CA LYS A 67 15.91 5.78 3.74
C LYS A 67 16.59 6.90 2.94
N ARG A 68 15.83 7.86 2.41
CA ARG A 68 16.30 8.98 1.57
C ARG A 68 15.60 10.27 1.95
N GLY A 69 15.46 10.52 3.25
CA GLY A 69 14.49 11.46 3.79
C GLY A 69 13.09 10.83 3.88
N LEU A 70 12.22 11.43 4.71
CA LEU A 70 10.89 10.89 4.97
C LEU A 70 9.97 11.13 3.76
N HIS A 71 9.66 10.07 3.03
CA HIS A 71 8.80 10.13 1.84
C HIS A 71 7.73 9.05 1.86
N ALA A 72 6.60 9.35 1.23
CA ALA A 72 5.48 8.43 1.10
C ALA A 72 5.54 7.62 -0.20
N TYR A 73 5.10 6.36 -0.14
CA TYR A 73 4.99 5.48 -1.30
C TYR A 73 3.81 4.52 -1.14
N ILE A 74 3.41 3.87 -2.23
CA ILE A 74 2.31 2.91 -2.25
C ILE A 74 2.87 1.51 -2.42
N THR A 75 2.35 0.55 -1.66
CA THR A 75 2.52 -0.88 -1.91
C THR A 75 1.16 -1.49 -2.19
N MET A 76 1.08 -2.42 -3.14
CA MET A 76 -0.13 -3.17 -3.45
C MET A 76 0.15 -4.67 -3.42
N TYR A 77 -0.87 -5.45 -3.05
CA TYR A 77 -0.86 -6.90 -3.10
C TYR A 77 -2.04 -7.38 -3.93
N ALA A 78 -1.81 -8.41 -4.77
CA ALA A 78 -2.82 -9.01 -5.62
C ALA A 78 -2.61 -10.52 -5.73
N GLU A 79 -3.69 -11.26 -5.96
CA GLU A 79 -3.68 -12.72 -6.10
C GLU A 79 -3.18 -13.15 -7.48
N GLN A 80 -3.53 -12.38 -8.52
CA GLN A 80 -3.08 -12.59 -9.89
C GLN A 80 -2.22 -11.41 -10.36
N GLN A 81 -1.39 -11.66 -11.37
CA GLN A 81 -0.53 -10.64 -11.92
C GLN A 81 -1.35 -9.48 -12.50
N LEU A 82 -1.03 -8.24 -12.10
CA LEU A 82 -1.52 -7.02 -12.73
C LEU A 82 -0.77 -6.82 -14.05
N GLU A 83 -1.34 -7.34 -15.14
CA GLU A 83 -0.80 -7.14 -16.49
C GLU A 83 -0.60 -5.66 -16.82
N ASP A 84 0.52 -5.38 -17.51
CA ASP A 84 0.95 -4.04 -17.91
C ASP A 84 1.02 -3.01 -16.76
N TYR A 85 1.07 -3.46 -15.50
CA TYR A 85 1.06 -2.56 -14.34
C TYR A 85 2.12 -1.47 -14.45
N LYS A 86 3.39 -1.84 -14.69
CA LYS A 86 4.50 -0.88 -14.78
C LYS A 86 4.24 0.14 -15.88
N LYS A 87 3.93 -0.34 -17.09
CA LYS A 87 3.64 0.49 -18.27
C LYS A 87 2.51 1.48 -17.99
N PHE A 88 1.38 1.03 -17.44
CA PHE A 88 0.24 1.93 -17.19
C PHE A 88 0.49 2.90 -16.05
N MET A 89 1.20 2.48 -15.01
CA MET A 89 1.49 3.36 -13.87
C MET A 89 2.44 4.47 -14.28
N GLU A 90 3.55 4.15 -14.95
CA GLU A 90 4.56 5.12 -15.36
C GLU A 90 4.07 6.03 -16.51
N LEU A 91 3.14 5.55 -17.35
CA LEU A 91 2.51 6.39 -18.37
C LEU A 91 1.53 7.43 -17.77
N ARG A 92 0.86 7.10 -16.66
CA ARG A 92 -0.25 7.90 -16.13
C ARG A 92 0.11 8.73 -14.90
N PHE A 93 1.15 8.33 -14.18
CA PHE A 93 1.52 8.92 -12.92
C PHE A 93 3.03 9.17 -12.92
N PRO A 94 3.48 10.36 -12.48
CA PRO A 94 4.90 10.60 -12.29
C PRO A 94 5.40 9.71 -11.16
N GLY A 95 6.44 8.93 -11.42
CA GLY A 95 7.03 8.01 -10.45
C GLY A 95 7.59 6.74 -11.07
N GLU A 96 8.07 5.86 -10.21
CA GLU A 96 8.67 4.59 -10.59
C GLU A 96 7.81 3.43 -10.08
N ALA A 97 7.47 2.49 -10.96
CA ALA A 97 6.67 1.33 -10.64
C ALA A 97 7.54 0.07 -10.59
N ARG A 98 7.43 -0.69 -9.49
CA ARG A 98 8.13 -1.96 -9.27
C ARG A 98 7.12 -3.08 -9.00
N SER A 99 7.50 -4.31 -9.36
CA SER A 99 6.70 -5.50 -9.12
C SER A 99 7.58 -6.69 -8.79
N ARG A 100 7.06 -7.62 -8.00
CA ARG A 100 7.66 -8.94 -7.77
C ARG A 100 6.60 -9.98 -7.47
N ALA A 101 6.91 -11.24 -7.76
CA ALA A 101 6.21 -12.36 -7.14
C ALA A 101 6.56 -12.44 -5.65
N LEU A 102 5.62 -12.95 -4.85
CA LEU A 102 5.80 -13.21 -3.43
C LEU A 102 6.05 -14.69 -3.22
N THR A 103 7.11 -14.98 -2.47
CA THR A 103 7.32 -16.31 -1.90
C THR A 103 6.60 -16.40 -0.55
N PRO A 104 6.28 -17.61 -0.06
CA PRO A 104 5.68 -17.80 1.26
C PRO A 104 6.48 -17.12 2.39
N GLU A 105 7.81 -17.26 2.38
CA GLU A 105 8.70 -16.63 3.37
C GLU A 105 8.58 -15.10 3.34
N LYS A 106 8.30 -14.54 2.16
CA LYS A 106 8.14 -13.08 2.04
C LYS A 106 6.80 -12.60 2.58
N ILE A 107 5.76 -13.40 2.46
CA ILE A 107 4.45 -13.15 3.07
C ILE A 107 4.61 -13.18 4.60
N GLU A 108 5.22 -14.23 5.15
CA GLU A 108 5.49 -14.36 6.58
C GLU A 108 6.33 -13.19 7.12
N SER A 109 7.41 -12.84 6.42
CA SER A 109 8.24 -11.67 6.76
C SER A 109 7.44 -10.37 6.76
N THR A 110 6.48 -10.22 5.83
CA THR A 110 5.61 -9.05 5.74
C THR A 110 4.63 -9.00 6.91
N ILE A 111 3.98 -10.11 7.24
CA ILE A 111 3.04 -10.23 8.37
C ILE A 111 3.79 -9.94 9.68
N SER A 112 4.95 -10.57 9.89
CA SER A 112 5.80 -10.33 11.05
C SER A 112 6.20 -8.86 11.18
N ALA A 113 6.57 -8.20 10.08
CA ALA A 113 6.87 -6.77 10.09
C ALA A 113 5.65 -5.91 10.47
N ILE A 114 4.45 -6.25 9.97
CA ILE A 114 3.21 -5.53 10.32
C ILE A 114 2.93 -5.63 11.81
N MET A 115 3.10 -6.82 12.40
CA MET A 115 2.82 -7.08 13.81
C MET A 115 3.85 -6.40 14.73
N ASN A 116 5.13 -6.53 14.40
CA ASN A 116 6.20 -6.19 15.33
C ASN A 116 6.73 -4.75 15.16
N GLN A 117 6.64 -4.16 13.96
CA GLN A 117 7.19 -2.82 13.74
C GLN A 117 6.21 -1.73 14.15
N LYS A 118 6.74 -0.66 14.75
CA LYS A 118 5.97 0.56 15.03
C LYS A 118 5.66 1.26 13.70
N PRO A 119 4.38 1.36 13.28
CA PRO A 119 4.05 2.02 12.03
C PRO A 119 4.30 3.53 12.13
N HIS A 120 4.78 4.12 11.05
CA HIS A 120 5.05 5.56 11.00
C HIS A 120 3.78 6.40 11.25
N ASN A 121 3.95 7.62 11.75
CA ASN A 121 2.83 8.54 11.98
C ASN A 121 2.36 9.19 10.66
N LEU A 122 1.40 8.56 9.97
CA LEU A 122 0.84 9.10 8.72
C LEU A 122 0.13 10.43 8.97
N SER A 123 -0.67 10.55 10.03
CA SER A 123 -1.40 11.78 10.32
C SER A 123 -0.46 12.96 10.55
N GLY A 124 0.66 12.73 11.25
CA GLY A 124 1.71 13.73 11.42
C GLY A 124 2.40 14.11 10.12
N TYR A 125 2.74 13.13 9.27
CA TYR A 125 3.38 13.40 7.98
C TYR A 125 2.47 14.16 7.01
N PHE A 126 1.21 13.76 6.90
CA PHE A 126 0.24 14.38 5.99
C PHE A 126 -0.48 15.60 6.57
N LYS A 127 -0.24 15.94 7.85
CA LYS A 127 -0.95 16.99 8.59
C LYS A 127 -2.48 16.88 8.46
N LYS A 128 -3.00 15.64 8.52
CA LYS A 128 -4.44 15.32 8.45
C LYS A 128 -4.82 14.35 9.55
N ASP A 129 -5.96 14.58 10.18
CA ASP A 129 -6.40 13.79 11.34
C ASP A 129 -6.52 12.29 11.03
N LYS A 130 -7.08 11.96 9.86
CA LYS A 130 -7.34 10.57 9.45
C LYS A 130 -6.78 10.30 8.07
N VAL A 131 -5.70 9.51 8.02
CA VAL A 131 -5.17 8.92 6.79
C VAL A 131 -5.28 7.40 6.88
N ASN A 132 -6.07 6.81 5.97
CA ASN A 132 -6.22 5.37 5.89
C ASN A 132 -4.91 4.72 5.43
N ARG A 133 -4.30 3.93 6.31
CA ARG A 133 -3.04 3.21 6.03
C ARG A 133 -3.18 2.17 4.93
N PHE A 134 -4.35 1.55 4.81
CA PHE A 134 -4.63 0.59 3.77
C PHE A 134 -6.07 0.68 3.27
N THR A 135 -6.35 0.06 2.13
CA THR A 135 -7.66 -0.01 1.51
C THR A 135 -7.72 -1.30 0.69
N MET A 136 -8.76 -2.11 0.90
CA MET A 136 -9.10 -3.19 -0.03
C MET A 136 -9.91 -2.61 -1.20
N LEU A 137 -9.45 -2.88 -2.43
CA LEU A 137 -10.17 -2.58 -3.66
C LEU A 137 -10.78 -3.87 -4.18
N ASN A 138 -12.00 -3.79 -4.72
CA ASN A 138 -12.73 -4.93 -5.31
C ASN A 138 -12.76 -6.15 -4.37
N SER A 139 -12.96 -5.92 -3.07
CA SER A 139 -13.26 -7.01 -2.14
C SER A 139 -14.53 -7.74 -2.59
N ILE A 140 -14.51 -9.05 -2.43
CA ILE A 140 -15.64 -9.95 -2.70
C ILE A 140 -16.79 -9.62 -1.73
#